data_AF-A0A839WQR8-F1
#
_entry.id   AF-A0A839WQR8-F1
#
_cell.length_a   1.000
_cell.length_b   1.000
_cell.length_c   1.000
_cell.angle_alpha   90.00
_cell.angle_beta   90.00
_cell.angle_gamma   90.00
#
_symmetry.space_group_name_H-M   'P 1'
#
loop_
_entity.id
_entity.type
_entity.pdbx_description
1 polymer ?
#
loop_
_entity_poly.entity_id
_entity_poly.type
_entity_poly.pdbx_seq_one_letter_code
_entity_poly.pdbx_strand_id
1 'polypeptide(L)'
;MARYYGASLMLSVLALSVWAGWLLYYEPPRAVDGGGPDPIGLLLFFATWPLGLLLLHSALLAWRLQRRHPATVLTGRHGLAIHAVLLGVFIACLLR
;
A
#
# COMPACT_ATOMS: atom_id res chain seq x y z
N MET A 1 4.54 7.86 19.77
CA MET A 1 4.22 8.17 18.35
C MET A 1 5.23 7.58 17.36
N ALA A 2 6.54 7.76 17.53
CA ALA A 2 7.53 7.21 16.59
C ALA A 2 7.48 5.67 16.43
N ARG A 3 7.35 4.91 17.54
CA ARG A 3 7.21 3.44 17.50
C ARG A 3 5.94 2.98 16.76
N TYR A 4 4.82 3.68 17.01
CA TYR A 4 3.55 3.40 16.35
C TYR A 4 3.61 3.68 14.84
N TYR A 5 4.22 4.80 14.45
CA TYR A 5 4.49 5.10 13.05
C TYR A 5 5.36 4.01 12.39
N GLY A 6 6.44 3.58 13.05
CA GLY A 6 7.29 2.50 12.54
C GLY A 6 6.53 1.20 12.30
N ALA A 7 5.69 0.78 13.26
CA ALA A 7 4.84 -0.40 13.09
C ALA A 7 3.82 -0.23 11.94
N SER A 8 3.16 0.92 11.85
CA SER A 8 2.21 1.21 10.78
C SER A 8 2.87 1.22 9.40
N LEU A 9 4.07 1.78 9.28
CA LEU A 9 4.85 1.78 8.05
C LEU A 9 5.25 0.35 7.67
N MET A 10 5.77 -0.43 8.62
CA MET A 10 6.16 -1.81 8.40
C MET A 10 4.99 -2.66 7.90
N LEU A 11 3.82 -2.54 8.53
CA LEU A 11 2.60 -3.20 8.09
C LEU A 11 2.18 -2.76 6.68
N SER A 12 2.30 -1.47 6.36
CA SER A 12 1.98 -0.94 5.04
C SER A 12 2.89 -1.55 3.96
N VAL A 13 4.19 -1.63 4.22
CA VAL A 13 5.17 -2.21 3.29
C VAL A 13 4.92 -3.70 3.09
N LEU A 14 4.68 -4.45 4.16
CA LEU A 14 4.38 -5.88 4.10
C LEU A 14 3.09 -6.15 3.32
N ALA A 15 2.01 -5.44 3.65
CA ALA A 15 0.74 -5.58 2.96
C ALA A 15 0.84 -5.24 1.47
N LEU A 16 1.55 -4.15 1.14
CA LEU A 16 1.79 -3.75 -0.25
C LEU A 16 2.59 -4.82 -1.00
N SER A 17 3.64 -5.38 -0.38
CA SER A 17 4.49 -6.39 -1.01
C SER A 17 3.72 -7.68 -1.31
N VAL A 18 2.90 -8.15 -0.38
CA VAL A 18 2.07 -9.35 -0.57
C VAL A 18 1.00 -9.12 -1.63
N TRP A 19 0.28 -8.00 -1.54
CA TRP A 19 -0.76 -7.67 -2.52
C TRP A 19 -0.20 -7.47 -3.92
N ALA A 20 0.90 -6.72 -4.06
CA ALA A 20 1.57 -6.54 -5.35
C ALA A 20 2.09 -7.88 -5.90
N GLY A 21 2.68 -8.73 -5.04
CA GLY A 21 3.08 -10.08 -5.44
C GLY A 21 1.93 -10.87 -6.03
N TRP A 22 0.81 -10.99 -5.31
CA TRP A 22 -0.37 -11.69 -5.82
C TRP A 22 -0.89 -11.08 -7.12
N LEU A 23 -1.00 -9.75 -7.20
CA LEU A 23 -1.47 -9.09 -8.42
C LEU A 23 -0.53 -9.33 -9.61
N LEU A 24 0.78 -9.35 -9.39
CA LEU A 24 1.77 -9.53 -10.44
C LEU A 24 1.79 -10.97 -10.99
N TYR A 25 1.42 -11.96 -10.19
CA TYR A 25 1.33 -13.36 -10.61
C TYR A 25 -0.10 -13.81 -10.95
N TYR A 26 -1.09 -12.97 -10.67
CA TYR A 26 -2.47 -13.27 -10.99
C TYR A 26 -2.70 -13.17 -12.50
N GLU A 27 -3.07 -14.29 -13.11
CA GLU A 27 -3.59 -14.35 -14.46
C GLU A 27 -5.09 -14.55 -14.40
N PRO A 28 -5.91 -13.59 -14.88
CA PRO A 28 -7.35 -13.75 -14.87
C PRO A 28 -7.73 -14.93 -15.77
N PRO A 29 -8.62 -15.83 -15.30
CA PRO A 29 -9.11 -16.90 -16.15
C PRO A 29 -9.72 -16.33 -17.42
N ARG A 30 -9.40 -16.92 -18.57
CA ARG A 30 -10.04 -16.54 -19.84
C ARG A 30 -11.54 -16.75 -19.68
N ALA A 31 -12.32 -15.70 -19.93
CA ALA A 31 -13.77 -15.75 -19.79
C ALA A 31 -14.32 -16.96 -20.57
N VAL A 32 -14.81 -17.95 -19.83
CA VAL A 32 -15.60 -19.05 -20.36
C VAL A 32 -17.05 -18.71 -20.06
N ASP A 33 -17.91 -18.77 -21.07
CA ASP A 33 -19.32 -18.45 -20.91
C ASP A 33 -19.92 -19.18 -19.70
N GLY A 34 -20.45 -18.41 -18.74
CA GLY A 34 -21.10 -18.91 -17.52
C GLY A 34 -20.22 -18.98 -16.26
N GLY A 35 -18.91 -18.71 -16.35
CA GLY A 35 -18.05 -18.54 -15.17
C GLY A 35 -18.27 -17.17 -14.55
N GLY A 36 -18.89 -17.10 -13.37
CA GLY A 36 -19.06 -15.85 -12.62
C GLY A 36 -17.72 -15.15 -12.31
N PRO A 37 -17.76 -14.02 -11.56
CA PRO A 37 -16.55 -13.25 -11.27
C PRO A 37 -15.51 -14.11 -10.52
N ASP A 38 -14.25 -14.02 -10.98
CA ASP A 38 -13.16 -14.79 -10.39
C ASP A 38 -12.96 -14.41 -8.91
N PRO A 39 -12.97 -15.37 -7.98
CA PRO A 39 -12.89 -15.09 -6.56
C PRO A 39 -11.55 -14.47 -6.14
N ILE A 40 -10.45 -14.79 -6.82
CA ILE A 40 -9.13 -14.22 -6.52
C ILE A 40 -9.09 -12.76 -6.99
N GLY A 41 -9.58 -12.49 -8.20
CA GLY A 41 -9.74 -11.14 -8.73
C GLY A 41 -10.61 -10.27 -7.83
N LEU A 42 -11.73 -10.80 -7.34
CA LEU A 42 -12.58 -10.10 -6.36
C LEU A 42 -11.84 -9.84 -5.05
N LEU A 43 -11.12 -10.84 -4.52
CA LEU A 43 -10.35 -10.67 -3.29
C LEU A 43 -9.27 -9.59 -3.45
N LEU A 44 -8.54 -9.58 -4.57
CA LEU A 44 -7.53 -8.57 -4.89
C LEU A 44 -8.15 -7.18 -4.99
N PHE A 45 -9.31 -7.07 -5.64
CA PHE A 45 -10.07 -5.82 -5.75
C PHE A 45 -10.56 -5.30 -4.39
N PHE A 46 -11.09 -6.18 -3.53
CA PHE A 46 -11.50 -5.76 -2.19
C PHE A 46 -10.30 -5.43 -1.30
N ALA A 47 -9.18 -6.14 -1.43
CA ALA A 47 -7.94 -5.89 -0.68
C ALA A 47 -7.28 -4.54 -1.02
N THR A 48 -7.53 -3.98 -2.20
CA THR A 48 -7.02 -2.67 -2.60
C THR A 48 -7.46 -1.54 -1.68
N TRP A 49 -8.69 -1.59 -1.17
CA TRP A 49 -9.24 -0.56 -0.27
C TRP A 49 -8.54 -0.50 1.09
N PRO A 50 -8.49 -1.58 1.89
CA PRO A 50 -7.79 -1.55 3.17
C PRO A 50 -6.29 -1.28 2.99
N LEU A 51 -5.68 -1.75 1.89
CA LEU A 51 -4.28 -1.45 1.59
C LEU A 51 -4.05 0.05 1.33
N GLY A 52 -4.89 0.67 0.50
CA GLY A 52 -4.84 2.10 0.23
C GLY A 52 -5.06 2.92 1.50
N LEU A 53 -6.01 2.53 2.35
CA LEU A 53 -6.26 3.18 3.65
C LEU A 53 -5.08 3.04 4.60
N LEU A 54 -4.42 1.88 4.63
CA LEU A 54 -3.25 1.63 5.47
C LEU A 54 -2.05 2.49 5.03
N LEU A 55 -1.81 2.61 3.71
CA LEU A 55 -0.80 3.50 3.13
C LEU A 55 -1.11 4.97 3.41
N LEU A 56 -2.38 5.38 3.28
CA LEU A 56 -2.81 6.73 3.60
C LEU A 56 -2.62 7.04 5.09
N HIS A 57 -2.98 6.11 5.97
CA HIS A 57 -2.83 6.26 7.42
C HIS A 57 -1.36 6.44 7.82
N SER A 58 -0.46 5.59 7.31
CA SER A 58 0.97 5.71 7.57
C SER A 58 1.54 7.03 7.01
N ALA A 59 1.09 7.48 5.84
CA ALA A 59 1.48 8.76 5.26
C ALA A 59 1.01 9.96 6.11
N LEU A 60 -0.22 9.92 6.62
CA LEU A 60 -0.75 10.94 7.53
C LEU A 60 0.04 11.01 8.84
N LEU A 61 0.46 9.86 9.37
CA LEU A 61 1.34 9.80 10.55
C LEU A 61 2.71 10.41 10.26
N ALA A 62 3.31 10.10 9.11
CA ALA A 62 4.57 10.69 8.67
C ALA A 62 4.46 12.21 8.57
N TRP A 63 3.40 12.70 7.94
CA TRP A 63 3.13 14.13 7.79
C TRP A 63 2.94 14.84 9.13
N ARG A 64 2.16 14.26 10.06
CA ARG A 64 1.98 14.80 11.42
C ARG A 64 3.29 14.82 12.20
N LEU A 65 4.12 13.78 12.08
CA LEU A 65 5.43 13.71 12.73
C LEU A 65 6.41 14.74 12.17
N GLN A 66 6.44 14.94 10.85
CA GLN A 66 7.28 15.95 10.21
C GLN A 66 6.96 17.36 10.73
N ARG A 67 5.67 17.70 10.87
CA ARG A 67 5.24 18.99 11.40
C ARG A 67 5.66 19.22 12.86
N ARG A 68 5.81 18.16 13.66
CA ARG A 68 6.19 18.27 15.08
C ARG A 68 7.69 18.14 15.33
N HIS A 69 8.39 17.34 14.54
CA HIS A 69 9.82 17.04 14.69
C HIS A 69 10.50 16.90 13.32
N PRO A 70 10.89 18.03 12.67
CA PRO A 70 11.46 18.01 11.33
C PRO A 70 12.88 17.42 11.25
N ALA A 71 13.55 17.21 12.39
CA ALA A 71 14.99 16.95 12.45
C ALA A 71 15.42 15.47 12.36
N THR A 72 14.51 14.48 12.37
CA THR A 72 14.93 13.06 12.32
C THR A 72 14.83 12.47 10.91
N VAL A 73 15.75 11.56 10.56
CA VAL A 73 15.87 10.92 9.23
C VAL A 73 14.57 10.24 8.80
N LEU A 74 13.84 9.62 9.72
CA LEU A 74 12.57 8.92 9.45
C LEU A 74 11.31 9.82 9.53
N THR A 75 11.42 11.03 10.12
CA THR A 75 10.29 11.97 10.26
C THR A 75 10.42 13.22 9.39
N GLY A 76 11.58 13.45 8.77
CA GLY A 76 11.83 14.59 7.88
C GLY A 76 11.46 14.32 6.42
N ARG A 77 12.12 15.01 5.49
CA ARG A 77 11.86 14.97 4.04
C ARG A 77 11.89 13.54 3.45
N HIS A 78 12.71 12.66 4.00
CA HIS A 78 12.83 11.27 3.55
C HIS A 78 11.60 10.41 3.92
N GLY A 79 10.92 10.68 5.03
CA GLY A 79 9.73 9.93 5.44
C GLY A 79 8.57 10.10 4.45
N LEU A 80 8.35 11.34 3.98
CA LEU A 80 7.37 11.61 2.92
C LEU A 80 7.80 11.02 1.57
N ALA A 81 9.10 11.08 1.23
CA ALA A 81 9.60 10.51 -0.01
C ALA A 81 9.37 8.99 -0.08
N ILE A 82 9.55 8.27 1.04
CA ILE A 82 9.23 6.84 1.13
C ILE A 82 7.76 6.59 0.82
N HIS A 83 6.83 7.36 1.41
CA HIS A 83 5.40 7.19 1.15
C HIS A 83 5.03 7.54 -0.30
N ALA A 84 5.70 8.52 -0.92
CA ALA A 84 5.52 8.81 -2.34
C ALA A 84 5.96 7.62 -3.22
N VAL A 85 7.07 6.96 -2.88
CA VAL A 85 7.51 5.74 -3.57
C VAL A 85 6.52 4.59 -3.36
N LEU A 86 6.07 4.35 -2.13
CA LEU A 86 5.09 3.29 -1.83
C LEU A 86 3.77 3.52 -2.56
N LEU A 87 3.28 4.77 -2.60
CA LEU A 87 2.10 5.14 -3.37
C LEU A 87 2.33 4.96 -4.88
N GLY A 88 3.51 5.33 -5.37
CA GLY A 88 3.90 5.12 -6.77
C GLY A 88 3.87 3.65 -7.16
N VAL A 89 4.44 2.77 -6.33
CA VAL A 89 4.40 1.30 -6.53
C VAL A 89 2.96 0.80 -6.53
N PHE A 90 2.15 1.23 -5.57
CA PHE A 90 0.73 0.84 -5.49
C PHE A 90 -0.05 1.22 -6.75
N ILE A 91 0.09 2.47 -7.22
CA ILE A 91 -0.56 2.95 -8.43
C ILE A 91 -0.02 2.22 -9.68
N ALA A 92 1.30 2.03 -9.78
CA ALA A 92 1.90 1.32 -10.91
C ALA A 92 1.40 -0.13 -11.01
N CYS A 93 1.22 -0.81 -9.87
CA CYS A 93 0.63 -2.14 -9.83
C CYS A 93 -0.85 -2.14 -10.22
N LEU A 94 -1.62 -1.15 -9.77
CA LEU A 94 -3.04 -0.99 -10.10
C LEU A 94 -3.32 -0.74 -11.59
N LEU A 95 -2.38 -0.09 -12.29
CA LEU A 95 -2.52 0.29 -13.70
C LEU A 95 -1.99 -0.78 -14.68
N ARG A 96 -1.45 -1.89 -14.16
CA ARG A 96 -1.03 -3.04 -14.96
C ARG A 96 -2.25 -3.82 -15.47
#